data_AF-A0A260ZHT7-F1
#
_entry.id   AF-A0A260ZHT7-F1
#
_cell.length_a   1.000
_cell.length_b   1.000
_cell.length_c   1.000
_cell.angle_alpha   90.00
_cell.angle_beta   90.00
_cell.angle_gamma   90.00
#
_symmetry.space_group_name_H-M   'P 1'
#
loop_
_entity.id
_entity.type
_entity.pdbx_description
1 polymer ?
#
loop_
_entity_poly.entity_id
_entity_poly.type
_entity_poly.pdbx_seq_one_letter_code
_entity_poly.pdbx_strand_id
1 'polypeptide(L)'
;CQKSFVDKSPSSLPFDAHYLYGFVHFRQCKDATIHRGYYQKSIVLMSVLPLFSLFYSVTARIAEHFFENGEAAIEAACHHIDTWQQPQVGRTIEFPLLGTLISCRLPAACDLPYEFRLDGHVE
;
A
#
# COMPACT_ATOMS: atom_id res chain seq x y z
N CYS A 1 12.03 0.13 6.00
CA CYS A 1 10.92 0.87 6.64
C CYS A 1 9.86 -0.03 7.29
N GLN A 2 9.26 -1.00 6.59
CA GLN A 2 8.08 -1.73 7.08
C GLN A 2 8.32 -2.59 8.34
N LYS A 3 9.44 -3.32 8.44
CA LYS A 3 9.77 -4.13 9.64
C LYS A 3 9.89 -3.30 10.92
N SER A 4 10.58 -2.16 10.84
CA SER A 4 10.72 -1.24 11.99
C SER A 4 9.40 -0.57 12.39
N PHE A 5 8.37 -0.56 11.53
CA PHE A 5 7.06 -0.04 11.87
C PHE A 5 6.27 -1.06 12.71
N VAL A 6 6.35 -2.35 12.37
CA VAL A 6 5.74 -3.45 13.15
C VAL A 6 6.29 -3.48 14.58
N ASP A 7 7.59 -3.30 14.76
CA ASP A 7 8.23 -3.32 16.08
C ASP A 7 7.85 -2.14 16.98
N LYS A 8 7.36 -1.04 16.39
CA LYS A 8 7.05 0.22 17.10
C LYS A 8 5.56 0.53 17.18
N SER A 9 4.71 -0.22 16.48
CA SER A 9 3.27 -0.08 16.63
C SER A 9 2.87 -0.55 18.03
N PRO A 10 2.00 0.18 18.75
CA PRO A 10 1.44 -0.36 19.99
C PRO A 10 0.82 -1.72 19.68
N SER A 11 0.87 -2.63 20.64
CA SER A 11 0.30 -4.00 20.59
C SER A 11 -1.20 -4.05 20.22
N SER A 12 -1.83 -2.88 20.05
CA SER A 12 -3.21 -2.66 19.62
C SER A 12 -3.42 -2.57 18.10
N LEU A 13 -2.39 -2.67 17.24
CA LEU A 13 -2.59 -2.87 15.80
C LEU A 13 -2.48 -4.37 15.46
N PRO A 14 -3.59 -5.05 15.16
CA PRO A 14 -3.68 -6.51 15.12
C PRO A 14 -3.25 -7.06 13.75
N PHE A 15 -2.05 -6.73 13.28
CA PHE A 15 -1.56 -7.22 12.00
C PHE A 15 -0.58 -8.37 12.24
N ASP A 16 -0.98 -9.57 11.87
CA ASP A 16 -0.15 -10.77 12.05
C ASP A 16 0.98 -10.80 11.01
N ALA A 17 2.22 -10.78 11.51
CA ALA A 17 3.45 -10.74 10.73
C ALA A 17 3.69 -12.01 9.88
N HIS A 18 2.91 -13.08 10.08
CA HIS A 18 2.96 -14.29 9.26
C HIS A 18 2.22 -14.14 7.93
N TYR A 19 1.42 -13.08 7.74
CA TYR A 19 0.71 -12.83 6.49
C TYR A 19 1.43 -11.85 5.59
N LEU A 20 1.34 -12.11 4.28
CA LEU A 20 1.76 -11.21 3.23
C LEU A 20 0.53 -10.79 2.42
N TYR A 21 0.24 -9.50 2.41
CA TYR A 21 -0.91 -8.92 1.73
C TYR A 21 -0.54 -8.54 0.30
N GLY A 22 -1.33 -9.05 -0.66
CA GLY A 22 -1.19 -8.73 -2.08
C GLY A 22 -2.24 -7.73 -2.55
N PHE A 23 -1.80 -6.57 -3.03
CA PHE A 23 -2.64 -5.52 -3.59
C PHE A 23 -2.55 -5.58 -5.11
N VAL A 24 -3.65 -5.93 -5.77
CA VAL A 24 -3.66 -6.29 -7.20
C VAL A 24 -4.45 -5.26 -8.01
N HIS A 25 -3.87 -4.83 -9.13
CA HIS A 25 -4.59 -4.15 -10.20
C HIS A 25 -4.53 -5.00 -11.46
N PHE A 26 -5.69 -5.47 -11.93
CA PHE A 26 -5.81 -6.30 -13.13
C PHE A 26 -6.37 -5.49 -14.30
N ARG A 27 -5.73 -5.59 -15.47
CA ARG A 27 -6.22 -5.01 -16.72
C ARG A 27 -6.47 -6.11 -17.73
N GLN A 28 -7.66 -6.10 -18.30
CA GLN A 28 -8.03 -6.92 -19.44
C GLN A 28 -8.51 -6.01 -20.57
N CYS A 29 -7.90 -6.13 -21.75
CA CYS A 29 -8.33 -5.42 -22.95
C CYS A 29 -8.53 -6.43 -24.08
N LYS A 30 -9.61 -6.29 -24.85
CA LYS A 30 -9.82 -7.12 -26.03
C LYS A 30 -8.75 -6.76 -27.06
N ASP A 31 -8.08 -7.77 -27.58
CA ASP A 31 -7.02 -7.63 -28.57
C ASP A 31 -7.14 -8.78 -29.56
N ALA A 32 -7.65 -8.46 -30.76
CA ALA A 32 -7.85 -9.45 -31.81
C ALA A 32 -6.56 -9.86 -32.53
N THR A 33 -5.45 -9.14 -32.28
CA THR A 33 -4.15 -9.44 -32.90
C THR A 33 -3.43 -10.61 -32.21
N ILE A 34 -3.86 -10.96 -30.99
CA ILE A 34 -3.32 -12.10 -30.24
C ILE A 34 -4.25 -13.31 -30.29
N HIS A 35 -3.67 -14.51 -30.34
CA HIS A 35 -4.42 -15.77 -30.48
C HIS A 35 -5.50 -15.97 -29.41
N ARG A 36 -5.26 -15.47 -28.18
CA ARG A 36 -6.17 -15.60 -27.04
C ARG A 36 -7.27 -14.53 -27.00
N GLY A 37 -7.24 -13.53 -27.89
CA GLY A 37 -8.27 -12.50 -28.02
C GLY A 37 -8.31 -11.42 -26.93
N TYR A 38 -7.48 -11.53 -25.88
CA TYR A 38 -7.44 -10.58 -24.77
C TYR A 38 -6.03 -10.39 -24.22
N TYR A 39 -5.59 -9.14 -24.20
CA TYR A 39 -4.44 -8.70 -23.44
C TYR A 39 -4.81 -8.70 -21.96
N GLN A 40 -4.06 -9.44 -21.14
CA GLN A 40 -4.30 -9.57 -19.70
C GLN A 40 -2.99 -9.43 -18.94
N LYS A 41 -2.91 -8.45 -18.04
CA LYS A 41 -1.77 -8.28 -17.12
C LYS A 41 -2.25 -7.77 -15.78
N SER A 42 -1.52 -8.14 -14.73
CA SER A 42 -1.72 -7.63 -13.37
C SER A 42 -0.44 -6.98 -12.85
N ILE A 43 -0.63 -5.90 -12.09
CA ILE A 43 0.38 -5.37 -11.18
C ILE A 43 0.01 -5.84 -9.78
N VAL A 44 0.99 -6.39 -9.05
CA VAL A 44 0.81 -6.91 -7.70
C VAL A 44 1.86 -6.27 -6.79
N LEU A 45 1.41 -5.55 -5.78
CA LEU A 45 2.25 -5.04 -4.70
C LEU A 45 2.09 -5.94 -3.48
N MET A 46 3.20 -6.40 -2.92
CA MET A 46 3.21 -7.25 -1.73
C MET A 46 3.68 -6.43 -0.52
N SER A 47 2.96 -6.50 0.60
CA SER A 47 3.36 -5.86 1.85
C SER A 47 2.99 -6.71 3.06
N VAL A 48 3.82 -6.67 4.10
CA VAL A 48 3.49 -7.21 5.42
C VAL A 48 2.57 -6.28 6.21
N LEU A 49 2.33 -5.07 5.72
CA LEU A 49 1.44 -4.10 6.35
C LEU A 49 0.09 -4.07 5.63
N PRO A 50 -1.04 -4.25 6.33
CA PRO A 50 -2.37 -4.18 5.73
C PRO A 50 -2.88 -2.73 5.62
N LEU A 51 -2.08 -1.84 5.02
CA LEU A 51 -2.48 -0.45 4.78
C LEU A 51 -3.33 -0.36 3.51
N PHE A 52 -4.54 -0.95 3.54
CA PHE A 52 -5.37 -1.17 2.36
C PHE A 52 -5.55 0.07 1.50
N SER A 53 -6.05 1.17 2.08
CA SER A 53 -6.30 2.40 1.31
C SER A 53 -5.04 2.95 0.63
N LEU A 54 -3.89 2.88 1.31
CA LEU A 54 -2.61 3.33 0.78
C LEU A 54 -2.18 2.42 -0.38
N PHE A 55 -2.06 1.12 -0.13
CA PHE A 55 -1.49 0.20 -1.11
C PHE A 55 -2.40 -0.05 -2.31
N TYR A 56 -3.73 0.00 -2.16
CA TYR A 56 -4.61 0.02 -3.33
C TYR A 56 -4.39 1.26 -4.20
N SER A 57 -4.26 2.45 -3.58
CA SER A 57 -4.00 3.69 -4.32
C SER A 57 -2.64 3.64 -5.02
N VAL A 58 -1.62 3.12 -4.35
CA VAL A 58 -0.27 2.93 -4.90
C VAL A 58 -0.29 1.95 -6.07
N THR A 59 -0.87 0.76 -5.91
CA THR A 59 -0.95 -0.23 -6.99
C THR A 59 -1.72 0.30 -8.20
N ALA A 60 -2.81 1.04 -7.99
CA ALA A 60 -3.58 1.67 -9.06
C ALA A 60 -2.73 2.69 -9.85
N ARG A 61 -2.02 3.58 -9.15
CA ARG A 61 -1.11 4.56 -9.78
C ARG A 61 0.01 3.88 -10.55
N ILE A 62 0.66 2.86 -9.98
CA ILE A 62 1.72 2.11 -10.67
C ILE A 62 1.16 1.45 -11.93
N ALA A 63 -0.04 0.87 -11.86
CA ALA A 63 -0.67 0.21 -13.00
C ALA A 63 -0.98 1.19 -14.14
N GLU A 64 -1.55 2.36 -13.84
CA GLU A 64 -1.80 3.41 -14.83
C GLU A 64 -0.53 3.75 -15.62
N HIS A 65 0.56 4.06 -14.92
CA HIS A 65 1.83 4.39 -15.55
C HIS A 65 2.51 3.20 -16.25
N PHE A 66 2.38 1.98 -15.71
CA PHE A 66 2.93 0.77 -16.33
C PHE A 66 2.30 0.50 -17.69
N PHE A 67 0.99 0.71 -17.83
CA PHE A 67 0.34 0.46 -19.11
C PHE A 67 0.64 1.53 -20.17
N GLU A 68 1.17 2.69 -19.76
CA GLU A 68 1.61 3.75 -20.66
C GLU A 68 3.11 3.66 -20.97
N ASN A 69 3.95 3.38 -19.96
CA ASN A 69 5.40 3.52 -20.02
C ASN A 69 6.16 2.20 -19.82
N GLY A 70 5.46 1.08 -19.59
CA GLY A 70 6.06 -0.23 -19.40
C GLY A 70 6.89 -0.33 -18.11
N GLU A 71 7.98 -1.11 -18.18
CA GLU A 71 8.81 -1.46 -17.02
C GLU A 71 9.48 -0.25 -16.35
N ALA A 72 9.75 0.82 -17.11
CA ALA A 72 10.32 2.06 -16.57
C ALA A 72 9.43 2.68 -15.47
N ALA A 73 8.10 2.52 -15.56
CA ALA A 73 7.18 2.96 -14.51
C ALA A 73 7.36 2.16 -13.21
N ILE A 74 7.66 0.86 -13.32
CA ILE A 74 7.90 0.01 -12.15
C ILE A 74 9.21 0.41 -11.48
N GLU A 75 10.27 0.62 -12.26
CA GLU A 75 11.57 1.07 -11.74
C GLU A 75 11.45 2.41 -11.01
N ALA A 76 10.80 3.40 -11.63
CA ALA A 76 10.57 4.70 -11.01
C ALA A 76 9.69 4.60 -9.75
N ALA A 77 8.68 3.72 -9.75
CA ALA A 77 7.85 3.49 -8.58
C ALA A 77 8.67 2.89 -7.42
N CYS A 78 9.49 1.87 -7.69
CA CYS A 78 10.39 1.29 -6.69
C CYS A 78 11.33 2.34 -6.09
N HIS A 79 11.94 3.17 -6.95
CA HIS A 79 12.83 4.24 -6.48
C HIS A 79 12.09 5.24 -5.57
N HIS A 80 10.90 5.69 -5.95
CA HIS A 80 10.11 6.56 -5.08
C HIS A 80 9.74 5.89 -3.75
N ILE A 81 9.30 4.64 -3.78
CA ILE A 81 8.93 3.87 -2.57
C ILE A 81 10.11 3.71 -1.61
N ASP A 82 11.32 3.49 -2.14
CA ASP A 82 12.54 3.38 -1.33
C ASP A 82 12.88 4.69 -0.59
N THR A 83 12.49 5.84 -1.14
CA THR A 83 12.67 7.15 -0.50
C THR A 83 11.59 7.50 0.53
N TRP A 84 10.53 6.70 0.64
CA TRP A 84 9.42 7.01 1.55
C TRP A 84 9.87 7.01 3.01
N GLN A 85 9.45 8.09 3.69
CA GLN A 85 9.63 8.19 5.12
C GLN A 85 8.86 7.09 5.85
N GLN A 86 9.36 6.76 7.04
CA GLN A 86 8.75 5.77 7.90
C GLN A 86 7.34 6.27 8.33
N PRO A 87 6.28 5.45 8.15
CA PRO A 87 4.93 5.93 8.45
C PRO A 87 4.78 6.17 9.96
N GLN A 88 4.13 7.27 10.33
CA GLN A 88 3.93 7.71 11.71
C GLN A 88 2.46 7.69 12.07
N VAL A 89 2.16 7.18 13.26
CA VAL A 89 0.82 7.10 13.81
C VAL A 89 0.27 8.50 14.11
N GLY A 90 -0.99 8.75 13.79
CA GLY A 90 -1.71 9.99 14.11
C GLY A 90 -1.37 11.20 13.23
N ARG A 91 -0.41 11.08 12.32
CA ARG A 91 -0.01 12.14 11.38
C ARG A 91 -0.36 11.75 9.95
N THR A 92 -0.81 12.73 9.19
CA THR A 92 -0.94 12.61 7.74
C THR A 92 0.45 12.70 7.13
N ILE A 93 0.81 11.71 6.32
CA ILE A 93 2.06 11.64 5.59
C ILE A 93 1.74 11.60 4.11
N GLU A 94 2.55 12.33 3.36
CA GLU A 94 2.47 12.43 1.93
C GLU A 94 3.57 11.59 1.29
N PHE A 95 3.18 10.71 0.38
CA PHE A 95 4.04 9.76 -0.31
C PHE A 95 4.11 10.15 -1.78
N PRO A 96 5.23 10.74 -2.23
CA PRO A 96 5.44 11.02 -3.64
C PRO A 96 5.52 9.71 -4.43
N LEU A 97 4.76 9.61 -5.51
CA LEU A 97 4.75 8.46 -6.39
C LEU A 97 4.39 8.89 -7.81
N LEU A 98 5.32 8.75 -8.74
CA LEU A 98 5.10 8.94 -10.19
C LEU A 98 4.43 10.30 -10.51
N GLY A 99 4.92 11.38 -9.89
CA GLY A 99 4.40 12.73 -10.10
C GLY A 99 3.09 13.05 -9.36
N THR A 100 2.55 12.11 -8.59
CA THR A 100 1.39 12.30 -7.71
C THR A 100 1.82 12.26 -6.24
N LEU A 101 1.07 12.95 -5.39
CA LEU A 101 1.25 12.91 -3.94
C LEU A 101 0.12 12.10 -3.30
N ILE A 102 0.43 10.93 -2.74
CA ILE A 102 -0.55 10.08 -2.06
C ILE A 102 -0.54 10.41 -0.57
N SER A 103 -1.66 10.88 -0.04
CA SER A 103 -1.79 11.23 1.37
C SER A 103 -2.38 10.07 2.18
N CYS A 104 -1.76 9.72 3.29
CA CYS A 104 -2.25 8.67 4.19
C CYS A 104 -1.99 9.06 5.65
N ARG A 105 -3.01 8.89 6.50
CA ARG A 105 -2.89 9.04 7.95
C ARG A 105 -3.13 7.69 8.61
N LEU A 106 -2.17 7.25 9.40
CA LEU A 106 -2.34 6.06 10.23
C LEU A 106 -3.18 6.40 11.47
N PRO A 107 -4.15 5.55 11.84
CA PRO A 107 -4.97 5.77 13.03
C PRO A 107 -4.11 5.71 14.30
N ALA A 108 -4.29 6.67 15.19
CA ALA A 108 -3.72 6.71 16.53
C ALA A 108 -4.65 6.13 17.58
N ALA A 109 -4.11 5.81 18.76
CA ALA A 109 -4.89 5.31 19.89
C ALA A 109 -6.04 6.27 20.30
N CYS A 110 -5.88 7.57 20.08
CA CYS A 110 -6.95 8.55 20.30
C CYS A 110 -8.09 8.44 19.28
N ASP A 111 -7.84 7.88 18.10
CA ASP A 111 -8.84 7.69 17.04
C ASP A 111 -9.65 6.41 17.21
N LEU A 112 -9.22 5.51 18.10
CA LEU A 112 -9.96 4.29 18.40
C LEU A 112 -11.30 4.64 19.08
N PRO A 113 -12.39 3.93 18.75
CA PRO A 113 -13.65 4.03 19.47
C PRO A 113 -13.44 3.81 20.97
N TYR A 114 -14.23 4.48 21.80
CA TYR A 114 -14.08 4.49 23.26
C TYR A 114 -14.02 3.07 23.87
N GLU A 115 -14.77 2.13 23.30
CA GLU A 115 -14.81 0.73 23.75
C GLU A 115 -13.42 0.07 23.74
N PHE A 116 -12.60 0.33 22.72
CA PHE A 116 -11.25 -0.24 22.61
C PHE A 116 -10.19 0.46 23.46
N ARG A 117 -10.54 1.58 24.11
CA ARG A 117 -9.61 2.32 24.99
C ARG A 117 -9.58 1.76 26.41
N LEU A 118 -10.64 1.06 26.83
CA LEU A 118 -10.80 0.55 28.19
C LEU A 118 -10.05 -0.77 28.42
N ASP A 119 -9.77 -1.53 27.36
CA ASP A 119 -9.03 -2.80 27.45
C ASP A 119 -7.52 -2.61 27.74
N GLY A 120 -7.01 -1.37 27.69
CA GLY A 120 -5.63 -1.02 28.02
C GLY A 120 -5.37 -0.70 29.50
N HIS A 121 -6.38 -0.83 30.36
CA HIS A 121 -6.29 -0.54 31.80
C HIS A 121 -6.66 -1.76 32.65
N VAL A 122 -6.00 -2.90 32.40
CA VAL A 122 -5.93 -4.01 33.35
C VAL A 122 -4.46 -4.41 33.48
N GLU A 123 -3.89 -4.02 34.63
CA GLU A 123 -2.58 -4.30 35.24
C GLU A 123 -1.30 -3.99 34.47
#